data_AF-A0AAV7WP16-F1
#
_entry.id   AF-A0AAV7WP16-F1
#
_cell.length_a   1.000
_cell.length_b   1.000
_cell.length_c   1.000
_cell.angle_alpha   90.00
_cell.angle_beta   90.00
_cell.angle_gamma   90.00
#
_symmetry.space_group_name_H-M   'P 1'
#
loop_
_entity.id
_entity.type
_entity.pdbx_description
1 polymer ?
#
loop_
_entity_poly.entity_id
_entity_poly.type
_entity_poly.pdbx_seq_one_letter_code
_entity_poly.pdbx_strand_id
1 'polypeptide(L)'
;MSQDDPDAWDLYDAPVSDNSPDSYPTKPSPPEDSTSYTQVVARAAKFHNVTLHSEPIEDDFLFNTLSSTHSQYQSLPMLPGMLRHSKQIFQDPVKGRAITLRVEKKYKPLPTDPIYITTQLTPDSVVVGAARRRANSHTSGDAPPPDKESCKFDAAGKRVAAQAANQWRIANSQALLARYDRAHWDEMQHFIEHLPMEFQKRAQQVVEEGQSISNNQIRSSMDAADTAARTINTAIRIRRQAWLRTSGFKPEIQQAVLNMPFNEQQLFGPEM
;
A
#
# COMPACT_ATOMS: atom_id res chain seq x y z
N MET A 1 40.50 42.40 16.54
CA MET A 1 40.69 42.17 15.09
C MET A 1 40.54 40.67 14.91
N SER A 2 39.33 40.12 14.76
CA SER A 2 38.29 40.30 13.72
C SER A 2 38.43 39.25 12.61
N GLN A 3 37.28 38.73 12.18
CA GLN A 3 36.98 37.79 11.08
C GLN A 3 37.17 36.30 11.47
N ASP A 4 36.11 35.51 11.72
CA ASP A 4 34.88 35.27 10.93
C ASP A 4 35.20 35.09 9.45
N ASP A 5 35.25 33.83 9.00
CA ASP A 5 35.07 33.48 7.60
C ASP A 5 34.00 32.38 7.49
N PRO A 6 32.88 32.65 6.80
CA PRO A 6 31.76 31.74 6.60
C PRO A 6 31.92 30.90 5.32
N ASP A 7 30.94 30.01 5.09
CA ASP A 7 30.59 29.41 3.81
C ASP A 7 31.47 28.25 3.29
N ALA A 8 31.09 27.04 3.73
CA ALA A 8 31.42 25.78 3.07
C ALA A 8 30.14 24.98 2.74
N TRP A 9 29.21 25.58 2.00
CA TRP A 9 28.05 24.85 1.44
C TRP A 9 27.70 25.14 -0.02
N ASP A 10 28.47 25.95 -0.73
CA ASP A 10 28.21 26.19 -2.16
C ASP A 10 29.10 25.33 -3.04
N LEU A 11 28.63 24.14 -3.40
CA LEU A 11 29.06 23.40 -4.59
C LEU A 11 28.09 22.23 -4.86
N TYR A 12 26.85 22.51 -5.29
CA TYR A 12 26.03 21.63 -6.15
C TYR A 12 24.86 22.40 -6.77
N ASP A 13 25.15 23.36 -7.64
CA ASP A 13 24.20 23.75 -8.68
C ASP A 13 24.53 22.94 -9.95
N ALA A 14 23.87 21.80 -10.09
CA ALA A 14 23.77 21.08 -11.34
C ALA A 14 22.27 20.97 -11.69
N PRO A 15 21.86 21.30 -12.92
CA PRO A 15 20.45 21.29 -13.31
C PRO A 15 19.89 19.86 -13.19
N VAL A 16 18.77 19.75 -12.45
CA VAL A 16 18.02 18.51 -12.28
C VAL A 16 17.43 18.11 -13.64
N SER A 17 18.10 17.19 -14.34
CA SER A 17 17.56 16.47 -15.48
C SER A 17 16.50 15.49 -14.95
N ASP A 18 15.23 15.84 -15.15
CA ASP A 18 14.05 15.03 -14.86
C ASP A 18 13.92 13.84 -15.84
N ASN A 19 14.83 12.87 -15.71
CA ASN A 19 14.75 11.58 -16.39
C ASN A 19 14.86 10.46 -15.36
N SER A 20 13.80 10.27 -14.57
CA SER A 20 13.63 9.07 -13.76
C SER A 20 13.11 7.92 -14.65
N PRO A 21 13.83 6.80 -14.79
CA PRO A 21 13.39 5.67 -15.61
C PRO A 21 12.33 4.77 -14.94
N ASP A 22 11.75 5.21 -13.81
CA ASP A 22 10.85 4.39 -12.97
C ASP A 22 9.34 4.55 -13.27
N SER A 23 8.95 5.22 -14.37
CA SER A 23 7.54 5.28 -14.76
C SER A 23 7.11 4.01 -15.49
N TYR A 24 6.56 3.05 -14.75
CA TYR A 24 5.74 2.00 -15.35
C TYR A 24 4.61 2.66 -16.16
N PRO A 25 4.21 2.13 -17.32
CA PRO A 25 3.06 2.63 -18.05
C PRO A 25 1.79 2.42 -17.20
N THR A 26 1.43 3.44 -16.42
CA THR A 26 0.18 3.49 -15.68
C THR A 26 -0.91 3.64 -16.73
N LYS A 27 -1.73 2.61 -16.94
CA LYS A 27 -3.01 2.82 -17.63
C LYS A 27 -3.72 3.97 -16.90
N PRO A 28 -4.26 4.98 -17.61
CA PRO A 28 -4.98 6.06 -16.96
C PRO A 28 -6.09 5.44 -16.10
N SER A 29 -6.02 5.68 -14.79
CA SER A 29 -7.09 5.29 -13.87
C SER A 29 -8.40 5.90 -14.38
N PRO A 30 -9.54 5.19 -14.28
CA PRO A 30 -10.83 5.77 -14.58
C PRO A 30 -10.98 7.10 -13.81
N PRO A 31 -11.58 8.15 -14.41
CA PRO A 31 -11.77 9.41 -13.72
C PRO A 31 -12.53 9.17 -12.42
N GLU A 32 -11.88 9.43 -11.29
CA GLU A 32 -12.48 9.32 -9.98
C GLU A 32 -13.47 10.47 -9.76
N ASP A 33 -14.65 10.13 -9.26
CA ASP A 33 -15.57 11.12 -8.70
C ASP A 33 -15.10 11.49 -7.28
N SER A 34 -13.96 12.18 -7.20
CA SER A 34 -13.33 12.62 -5.95
C SER A 34 -14.25 13.53 -5.12
N THR A 35 -15.19 14.18 -5.80
CA THR A 35 -16.23 15.03 -5.22
C THR A 35 -17.23 14.21 -4.41
N SER A 36 -17.58 13.01 -4.86
CA SER A 36 -18.48 12.10 -4.12
C SER A 36 -17.86 11.64 -2.79
N TYR A 37 -16.56 11.33 -2.77
CA TYR A 37 -15.86 10.89 -1.56
C TYR A 37 -15.73 12.00 -0.51
N THR A 38 -15.23 13.18 -0.89
CA THR A 38 -15.07 14.31 0.04
C THR A 38 -16.40 14.75 0.64
N GLN A 39 -17.47 14.76 -0.14
CA GLN A 39 -18.80 15.10 0.36
C GLN A 39 -19.33 14.09 1.39
N VAL A 40 -19.15 12.79 1.15
CA VAL A 40 -19.54 11.74 2.13
C VAL A 40 -18.71 11.87 3.41
N VAL A 41 -17.40 12.09 3.29
CA VAL A 41 -16.51 12.31 4.46
C VAL A 41 -16.94 13.54 5.26
N ALA A 42 -17.26 14.65 4.60
CA ALA A 42 -17.73 15.87 5.26
C ALA A 42 -19.05 15.64 6.02
N ARG A 43 -20.00 14.92 5.41
CA ARG A 43 -21.26 14.56 6.09
C ARG A 43 -21.03 13.61 7.27
N ALA A 44 -20.19 12.60 7.12
CA ALA A 44 -19.86 11.67 8.20
C ALA A 44 -19.14 12.36 9.37
N ALA A 45 -18.19 13.26 9.07
CA ALA A 45 -17.51 14.07 10.07
C ALA A 45 -18.49 14.96 10.84
N LYS A 46 -19.39 15.64 10.13
CA LYS A 46 -20.47 16.43 10.74
C LYS A 46 -21.38 15.57 11.62
N PHE A 47 -21.76 14.38 11.15
CA PHE A 47 -22.62 13.45 11.91
C PHE A 47 -21.97 13.00 13.23
N HIS A 48 -20.66 12.78 13.22
CA HIS A 48 -19.89 12.36 14.39
C HIS A 48 -19.30 13.52 15.21
N ASN A 49 -19.61 14.78 14.87
CA ASN A 49 -19.01 15.97 15.48
C ASN A 49 -17.46 15.96 15.43
N VAL A 50 -16.90 15.46 14.34
CA VAL A 50 -15.47 15.45 14.07
C VAL A 50 -15.11 16.67 13.24
N THR A 51 -14.15 17.47 13.72
CA THR A 51 -13.62 18.62 12.97
C THR A 51 -12.71 18.13 11.84
N LEU A 52 -13.04 18.49 10.60
CA LEU A 52 -12.14 18.32 9.48
C LEU A 52 -11.04 19.38 9.50
N HIS A 53 -9.82 18.97 9.19
CA HIS A 53 -8.72 19.90 9.02
C HIS A 53 -8.56 20.19 7.52
N SER A 54 -8.61 21.48 7.19
CA SER A 54 -8.23 22.01 5.88
C SER A 54 -7.04 22.94 6.10
N GLU A 55 -5.93 22.67 5.43
CA GLU A 55 -4.84 23.64 5.35
C GLU A 55 -5.11 24.56 4.16
N PRO A 56 -5.05 25.90 4.32
CA PRO A 56 -5.06 26.80 3.19
C PRO A 56 -3.81 26.51 2.36
N ILE A 57 -3.99 26.19 1.07
CA ILE A 57 -2.88 26.16 0.13
C ILE A 57 -2.36 27.61 0.06
N GLU A 58 -1.07 27.79 0.32
CA GLU A 58 -0.42 29.10 0.26
C GLU A 58 -0.62 29.71 -1.12
N ASP A 59 -1.21 30.90 -1.15
CA ASP A 59 -1.65 31.59 -2.37
C ASP A 59 -0.42 32.23 -3.04
N ASP A 60 0.24 31.51 -3.95
CA ASP A 60 1.36 32.05 -4.72
C ASP A 60 0.84 32.97 -5.83
N PHE A 61 1.06 34.27 -5.65
CA PHE A 61 0.62 35.32 -6.58
C PHE A 61 1.05 35.08 -8.04
N LEU A 62 2.09 34.29 -8.29
CA LEU A 62 2.59 33.97 -9.63
C LEU A 62 1.82 32.86 -10.33
N PHE A 63 1.19 31.92 -9.61
CA PHE A 63 0.57 30.72 -10.20
C PHE A 63 -0.96 30.66 -10.10
N ASN A 64 -1.58 31.71 -9.53
CA ASN A 64 -3.03 31.81 -9.34
C ASN A 64 -3.86 31.82 -10.64
N THR A 65 -3.25 32.12 -11.78
CA THR A 65 -3.91 32.08 -13.09
C THR A 65 -3.89 30.69 -13.75
N LEU A 66 -3.04 29.77 -13.28
CA LEU A 66 -2.92 28.41 -13.82
C LEU A 66 -3.74 27.37 -13.02
N SER A 67 -4.11 27.71 -11.78
CA SER A 67 -4.75 26.78 -10.83
C SER A 67 -6.28 26.90 -10.83
N SER A 68 -6.96 26.68 -11.96
CA SER A 68 -8.44 26.69 -12.00
C SER A 68 -9.10 25.46 -11.32
N THR A 69 -8.39 24.71 -10.49
CA THR A 69 -8.92 23.53 -9.77
C THR A 69 -8.39 23.52 -8.34
N HIS A 70 -8.78 24.51 -7.54
CA HIS A 70 -8.42 24.57 -6.12
C HIS A 70 -9.20 23.51 -5.33
N SER A 71 -8.66 22.30 -5.24
CA SER A 71 -9.15 21.26 -4.33
C SER A 71 -8.66 21.59 -2.92
N GLN A 72 -9.51 22.18 -2.07
CA GLN A 72 -9.27 22.20 -0.62
C GLN A 72 -9.14 20.75 -0.13
N TYR A 73 -7.95 20.36 0.32
CA TYR A 73 -7.74 19.03 0.89
C TYR A 73 -8.38 18.99 2.27
N GLN A 74 -9.41 18.15 2.42
CA GLN A 74 -10.03 17.85 3.71
C GLN A 74 -9.45 16.55 4.26
N SER A 75 -8.87 16.61 5.46
CA SER A 75 -8.34 15.43 6.15
C SER A 75 -9.09 15.14 7.45
N LEU A 76 -9.27 13.86 7.74
CA LEU A 76 -9.82 13.39 9.01
C LEU A 76 -8.70 13.33 10.05
N PRO A 77 -8.92 13.81 11.29
CA PRO A 77 -7.98 13.57 12.37
C PRO A 77 -7.90 12.07 12.69
N MET A 78 -6.71 11.59 13.05
CA MET A 78 -6.57 10.20 13.48
C MET A 78 -7.37 9.95 14.76
N LEU A 79 -8.19 8.89 14.75
CA LEU A 79 -9.01 8.54 15.91
C LEU A 79 -8.13 8.20 17.13
N PRO A 80 -8.40 8.75 18.33
CA PRO A 80 -7.55 8.54 19.52
C PRO A 80 -7.33 7.06 19.88
N GLY A 81 -8.33 6.21 19.65
CA GLY A 81 -8.22 4.77 19.84
C GLY A 81 -7.17 4.12 18.93
N MET A 82 -7.10 4.55 17.66
CA MET A 82 -6.09 4.07 16.71
C MET A 82 -4.68 4.54 17.11
N LEU A 83 -4.53 5.80 17.53
CA LEU A 83 -3.26 6.33 18.03
C LEU A 83 -2.77 5.60 19.28
N ARG A 84 -3.67 5.27 20.20
CA ARG A 84 -3.32 4.49 21.40
C ARG A 84 -2.84 3.09 21.02
N HIS A 85 -3.53 2.45 20.09
CA HIS A 85 -3.17 1.11 19.63
C HIS A 85 -1.81 1.11 18.91
N SER A 86 -1.56 2.08 18.03
CA SER A 86 -0.27 2.20 17.32
C SER A 86 0.88 2.46 18.28
N LYS A 87 0.70 3.35 19.27
CA LYS A 87 1.70 3.60 20.32
C LYS A 87 2.11 2.33 21.07
N GLN A 88 1.17 1.44 21.38
CA GLN A 88 1.49 0.15 22.02
C GLN A 88 2.35 -0.75 21.13
N ILE A 89 2.07 -0.78 19.82
CA ILE A 89 2.87 -1.55 18.86
C ILE A 89 4.29 -0.98 18.78
N PHE A 90 4.44 0.34 18.82
CA PHE A 90 5.73 1.02 18.71
C PHE A 90 6.62 0.89 19.95
N GLN A 91 6.11 0.38 21.08
CA GLN A 91 6.91 0.21 22.31
C GLN A 91 7.99 -0.88 22.18
N ASP A 92 7.77 -1.92 21.37
CA ASP A 92 8.76 -2.97 21.11
C ASP A 92 8.77 -3.34 19.61
N PRO A 93 9.42 -2.52 18.77
CA PRO A 93 9.42 -2.72 17.33
C PRO A 93 10.16 -3.99 16.90
N VAL A 94 11.03 -4.53 17.76
CA VAL A 94 11.82 -5.74 17.47
C VAL A 94 11.00 -7.00 17.73
N LYS A 95 10.26 -7.07 18.84
CA LYS A 95 9.53 -8.28 19.27
C LYS A 95 8.10 -8.37 18.75
N GLY A 96 7.54 -7.29 18.20
CA GLY A 96 6.21 -7.31 17.61
C GLY A 96 6.12 -8.37 16.51
N ARG A 97 5.04 -9.18 16.48
CA ARG A 97 4.76 -10.05 15.33
C ARG A 97 4.37 -9.20 14.14
N ALA A 98 4.72 -9.67 12.94
CA ALA A 98 4.33 -9.01 11.70
C ALA A 98 2.80 -8.94 11.55
N ILE A 99 2.12 -10.02 11.94
CA ILE A 99 0.68 -10.20 11.87
C ILE A 99 0.20 -10.77 13.22
N THR A 100 -0.97 -10.32 13.69
CA THR A 100 -1.57 -10.88 14.91
C THR A 100 -2.28 -12.20 14.60
N LEU A 101 -2.25 -13.17 15.53
CA LEU A 101 -2.95 -14.45 15.38
C LEU A 101 -4.46 -14.27 15.14
N ARG A 102 -5.06 -13.23 15.71
CA ARG A 102 -6.47 -12.88 15.48
C ARG A 102 -6.76 -12.63 14.00
N VAL A 103 -5.88 -11.88 13.35
CA VAL A 103 -6.02 -11.49 11.95
C VAL A 103 -5.76 -12.69 11.04
N GLU A 104 -4.73 -13.49 11.31
CA GLU A 104 -4.48 -14.75 10.57
C GLU A 104 -5.65 -15.73 10.64
N LYS A 105 -6.28 -15.86 11.81
CA LYS A 105 -7.44 -16.74 12.00
C LYS A 105 -8.69 -16.24 11.28
N LYS A 106 -8.89 -14.92 11.22
CA LYS A 106 -10.07 -14.30 10.63
C LYS A 106 -10.01 -14.27 9.11
N TYR A 107 -8.84 -13.97 8.54
CA TYR A 107 -8.67 -13.78 7.10
C TYR A 107 -7.77 -14.87 6.53
N LYS A 108 -8.24 -16.13 6.55
CA LYS A 108 -7.46 -17.26 6.06
C LYS A 108 -7.35 -17.24 4.54
N PRO A 109 -6.17 -17.55 3.98
CA PRO A 109 -6.05 -17.78 2.55
C PRO A 109 -6.76 -19.08 2.16
N LEU A 110 -7.27 -19.13 0.94
CA LEU A 110 -7.72 -20.38 0.31
C LEU A 110 -6.54 -21.09 -0.36
N PRO A 111 -6.58 -22.43 -0.52
CA PRO A 111 -5.57 -23.16 -1.29
C PRO A 111 -5.45 -22.71 -2.76
N THR A 112 -6.51 -22.10 -3.29
CA THR A 112 -6.59 -21.58 -4.66
C THR A 112 -6.08 -20.14 -4.80
N ASP A 113 -5.80 -19.46 -3.67
CA ASP A 113 -5.30 -18.09 -3.71
C ASP A 113 -3.86 -18.07 -4.27
N PRO A 114 -3.45 -16.99 -4.94
CA PRO A 114 -2.10 -16.89 -5.50
C PRO A 114 -1.01 -17.13 -4.46
N ILE A 115 0.02 -17.89 -4.83
CA ILE A 115 1.11 -18.36 -3.94
C ILE A 115 1.76 -17.20 -3.20
N TYR A 116 1.96 -16.06 -3.87
CA TYR A 116 2.57 -14.86 -3.27
C TYR A 116 1.75 -14.22 -2.13
N ILE A 117 0.47 -14.59 -1.98
CA ILE A 117 -0.43 -14.13 -0.91
C ILE A 117 -0.55 -15.19 0.20
N THR A 118 -0.30 -16.45 -0.10
CA THR A 118 -0.53 -17.59 0.81
C THR A 118 0.73 -18.14 1.46
N THR A 119 1.87 -18.06 0.77
CA THR A 119 3.12 -18.71 1.14
C THR A 119 4.34 -17.84 0.85
N GLN A 120 5.45 -18.13 1.53
CA GLN A 120 6.71 -17.45 1.22
C GLN A 120 7.28 -17.97 -0.09
N LEU A 121 7.47 -17.07 -1.06
CA LEU A 121 8.10 -17.41 -2.34
C LEU A 121 9.47 -18.06 -2.11
N THR A 122 9.69 -19.21 -2.74
CA THR A 122 10.98 -19.89 -2.69
C THR A 122 12.00 -19.12 -3.53
N PRO A 123 13.27 -19.07 -3.09
CA PRO A 123 14.31 -18.33 -3.80
C PRO A 123 14.95 -19.15 -4.94
N ASP A 124 14.64 -20.45 -5.07
CA ASP A 124 15.26 -21.41 -5.99
C ASP A 124 15.49 -20.83 -7.40
N SER A 125 16.76 -20.68 -7.76
CA SER A 125 17.25 -20.08 -9.01
C SER A 125 18.77 -20.22 -9.15
N VAL A 126 19.31 -19.93 -10.34
CA VAL A 126 20.74 -19.77 -10.62
C VAL A 126 21.36 -18.69 -9.72
N VAL A 127 20.61 -17.65 -9.34
CA VAL A 127 21.09 -16.61 -8.42
C VAL A 127 21.43 -17.19 -7.06
N VAL A 128 20.52 -18.00 -6.50
CA VAL A 128 20.75 -18.70 -5.22
C VAL A 128 21.93 -19.66 -5.34
N GLY A 129 22.00 -20.42 -6.44
CA GLY A 129 23.12 -21.32 -6.70
C GLY A 129 24.46 -20.60 -6.75
N ALA A 130 24.53 -19.45 -7.44
CA ALA A 130 25.73 -18.62 -7.54
C ALA A 130 26.14 -18.05 -6.17
N ALA A 131 25.18 -17.51 -5.41
CA ALA A 131 25.42 -17.01 -4.06
C ALA A 131 26.00 -18.07 -3.13
N ARG A 132 25.48 -19.30 -3.19
CA ARG A 132 25.97 -20.41 -2.35
C ARG A 132 27.33 -20.91 -2.76
N ARG A 133 27.59 -21.05 -4.07
CA ARG A 133 28.91 -21.43 -4.58
C ARG A 133 29.97 -20.45 -4.13
N ARG A 134 29.68 -19.14 -4.21
CA ARG A 134 30.60 -18.09 -3.76
C ARG A 134 30.88 -18.14 -2.26
N ALA A 135 29.89 -18.53 -1.47
CA ALA A 135 30.01 -18.67 -0.03
C ALA A 135 30.58 -20.03 0.43
N ASN A 136 30.94 -20.94 -0.49
CA ASN A 136 31.33 -22.32 -0.19
C ASN A 136 30.31 -23.05 0.73
N SER A 137 29.01 -22.75 0.55
CA SER A 137 27.94 -23.33 1.38
C SER A 137 27.28 -24.53 0.69
N HIS A 138 27.10 -25.63 1.43
CA HIS A 138 26.40 -26.85 0.97
C HIS A 138 24.95 -26.96 1.47
N THR A 139 24.36 -25.87 1.95
CA THR A 139 22.98 -25.87 2.50
C THR A 139 21.88 -25.93 1.42
N SER A 140 20.75 -26.53 1.79
CA SER A 140 19.58 -26.84 0.93
C SER A 140 18.80 -25.60 0.46
N GLY A 141 17.94 -25.77 -0.56
CA GLY A 141 17.16 -24.74 -1.30
C GLY A 141 16.52 -23.62 -0.47
N ASP A 142 16.02 -23.93 0.73
CA ASP A 142 15.33 -22.94 1.59
C ASP A 142 16.23 -22.15 2.55
N ALA A 143 17.53 -22.41 2.57
CA ALA A 143 18.47 -21.70 3.45
C ALA A 143 18.53 -20.20 3.09
N PRO A 144 18.71 -19.30 4.08
CA PRO A 144 18.82 -17.86 3.85
C PRO A 144 20.10 -17.48 3.07
N PRO A 145 20.21 -16.23 2.60
CA PRO A 145 21.45 -15.72 2.01
C PRO A 145 22.66 -15.94 2.94
N PRO A 146 23.85 -16.28 2.42
CA PRO A 146 25.01 -16.63 3.24
C PRO A 146 25.58 -15.48 4.08
N ASP A 147 25.47 -14.25 3.58
CA ASP A 147 25.93 -13.04 4.28
C ASP A 147 24.91 -12.61 5.35
N LYS A 148 25.41 -12.23 6.54
CA LYS A 148 24.58 -11.85 7.69
C LYS A 148 23.65 -10.67 7.39
N GLU A 149 24.15 -9.65 6.70
CA GLU A 149 23.32 -8.48 6.33
C GLU A 149 22.29 -8.84 5.27
N SER A 150 22.68 -9.63 4.26
CA SER A 150 21.77 -10.13 3.24
C SER A 150 20.68 -11.03 3.83
N CYS A 151 21.01 -11.86 4.82
CA CYS A 151 20.05 -12.66 5.57
C CYS A 151 19.02 -11.78 6.30
N LYS A 152 19.45 -10.68 6.94
CA LYS A 152 18.53 -9.71 7.56
C LYS A 152 17.62 -9.05 6.52
N PHE A 153 18.14 -8.67 5.36
CA PHE A 153 17.34 -8.07 4.28
C PHE A 153 16.30 -9.04 3.71
N ASP A 154 16.66 -10.29 3.45
CA ASP A 154 15.67 -11.30 3.00
C ASP A 154 14.60 -11.55 4.07
N ALA A 155 14.99 -11.63 5.35
CA ALA A 155 14.04 -11.78 6.46
C ALA A 155 13.10 -10.56 6.58
N ALA A 156 13.62 -9.34 6.44
CA ALA A 156 12.82 -8.12 6.43
C ALA A 156 11.85 -8.11 5.23
N GLY A 157 12.32 -8.45 4.03
CA GLY A 157 11.47 -8.55 2.85
C GLY A 157 10.37 -9.61 3.01
N LYS A 158 10.68 -10.80 3.53
CA LYS A 158 9.68 -11.84 3.85
C LYS A 158 8.60 -11.32 4.81
N ARG A 159 9.02 -10.57 5.82
CA ARG A 159 8.12 -9.97 6.81
C ARG A 159 7.19 -8.93 6.18
N VAL A 160 7.73 -8.02 5.38
CA VAL A 160 6.95 -6.98 4.66
C VAL A 160 5.97 -7.63 3.68
N ALA A 161 6.40 -8.63 2.91
CA ALA A 161 5.53 -9.37 2.00
C ALA A 161 4.36 -10.03 2.75
N ALA A 162 4.63 -10.70 3.87
CA ALA A 162 3.59 -11.33 4.68
C ALA A 162 2.56 -10.31 5.23
N GLN A 163 3.03 -9.15 5.70
CA GLN A 163 2.16 -8.07 6.19
C GLN A 163 1.28 -7.53 5.07
N ALA A 164 1.85 -7.27 3.90
CA ALA A 164 1.12 -6.76 2.75
C ALA A 164 0.12 -7.80 2.21
N ALA A 165 0.50 -9.07 2.09
CA ALA A 165 -0.42 -10.16 1.74
C ALA A 165 -1.58 -10.28 2.74
N ASN A 166 -1.33 -10.00 4.02
CA ASN A 166 -2.38 -9.96 5.01
C ASN A 166 -3.28 -8.72 4.86
N GLN A 167 -2.72 -7.55 4.57
CA GLN A 167 -3.48 -6.33 4.28
C GLN A 167 -4.39 -6.53 3.06
N TRP A 168 -3.89 -7.19 2.01
CA TRP A 168 -4.67 -7.57 0.84
C TRP A 168 -5.89 -8.42 1.21
N ARG A 169 -5.71 -9.45 2.05
CA ARG A 169 -6.83 -10.32 2.50
C ARG A 169 -7.86 -9.57 3.34
N ILE A 170 -7.43 -8.62 4.17
CA ILE A 170 -8.32 -7.72 4.90
C ILE A 170 -9.14 -6.89 3.90
N ALA A 171 -8.47 -6.24 2.95
CA ALA A 171 -9.11 -5.41 1.94
C ALA A 171 -10.11 -6.19 1.08
N ASN A 172 -9.77 -7.40 0.63
CA ASN A 172 -10.67 -8.29 -0.10
C ASN A 172 -11.94 -8.61 0.72
N SER A 173 -11.78 -8.88 2.01
CA SER A 173 -12.92 -9.16 2.90
C SER A 173 -13.78 -7.91 3.13
N GLN A 174 -13.16 -6.74 3.23
CA GLN A 174 -13.87 -5.46 3.36
C GLN A 174 -14.66 -5.12 2.09
N ALA A 175 -14.09 -5.36 0.91
CA ALA A 175 -14.78 -5.18 -0.37
C ALA A 175 -16.01 -6.07 -0.48
N LEU A 176 -15.90 -7.35 -0.10
CA LEU A 176 -17.03 -8.28 -0.08
C LEU A 176 -18.15 -7.80 0.86
N LEU A 177 -17.80 -7.40 2.08
CA LEU A 177 -18.77 -6.90 3.05
C LEU A 177 -19.43 -5.61 2.60
N ALA A 178 -18.67 -4.68 2.02
CA ALA A 178 -19.21 -3.44 1.46
C ALA A 178 -20.14 -3.72 0.26
N ARG A 179 -19.83 -4.72 -0.57
CA ARG A 179 -20.72 -5.16 -1.66
C ARG A 179 -22.01 -5.77 -1.12
N TYR A 180 -21.94 -6.53 -0.03
CA TYR A 180 -23.11 -7.07 0.66
C TYR A 180 -23.96 -5.95 1.26
N ASP A 181 -23.35 -4.98 1.96
CA ASP A 181 -24.03 -3.79 2.49
C ASP A 181 -24.73 -2.99 1.38
N ARG A 182 -24.05 -2.79 0.25
CA ARG A 182 -24.63 -2.16 -0.95
C ARG A 182 -25.91 -2.87 -1.40
N ALA A 183 -25.90 -4.20 -1.45
CA ALA A 183 -27.07 -4.99 -1.85
C ALA A 183 -28.26 -4.82 -0.88
N HIS A 184 -28.00 -4.61 0.41
CA HIS A 184 -29.07 -4.32 1.38
C HIS A 184 -29.70 -2.96 1.12
N TRP A 185 -28.88 -1.94 0.80
CA TRP A 185 -29.41 -0.63 0.42
C TRP A 185 -30.19 -0.68 -0.91
N ASP A 186 -29.75 -1.50 -1.87
CA ASP A 186 -30.50 -1.74 -3.10
C ASP A 186 -31.85 -2.43 -2.81
N GLU A 187 -31.90 -3.38 -1.88
CA GLU A 187 -33.17 -4.02 -1.45
C GLU A 187 -34.09 -3.03 -0.72
N MET A 188 -33.52 -2.16 0.15
CA MET A 188 -34.27 -1.12 0.86
C MET A 188 -35.02 -0.17 -0.08
N GLN A 189 -34.50 0.03 -1.30
CA GLN A 189 -35.15 0.84 -2.33
C GLN A 189 -36.57 0.37 -2.65
N HIS A 190 -36.83 -0.94 -2.64
CA HIS A 190 -38.16 -1.51 -2.93
C HIS A 190 -39.18 -1.24 -1.82
N PHE A 191 -38.73 -1.04 -0.58
CA PHE A 191 -39.62 -0.74 0.54
C PHE A 191 -40.04 0.73 0.58
N ILE A 192 -39.31 1.63 -0.08
CA ILE A 192 -39.60 3.07 -0.06
C ILE A 192 -40.98 3.37 -0.65
N GLU A 193 -41.36 2.70 -1.74
CA GLU A 193 -42.65 2.93 -2.42
C GLU A 193 -43.85 2.62 -1.54
N HIS A 194 -43.67 1.77 -0.52
CA HIS A 194 -44.70 1.36 0.43
C HIS A 194 -44.80 2.29 1.65
N LEU A 195 -43.89 3.25 1.81
CA LEU A 195 -43.93 4.22 2.89
C LEU A 195 -44.97 5.31 2.60
N PRO A 196 -45.57 5.95 3.63
CA PRO A 196 -46.36 7.16 3.45
C PRO A 196 -45.57 8.24 2.70
N MET A 197 -46.24 8.96 1.80
CA MET A 197 -45.63 9.92 0.87
C MET A 197 -44.73 10.96 1.57
N GLU A 198 -45.10 11.37 2.78
CA GLU A 198 -44.33 12.31 3.61
C GLU A 198 -42.95 11.79 4.05
N PHE A 199 -42.75 10.47 4.10
CA PHE A 199 -41.47 9.84 4.48
C PHE A 199 -40.64 9.37 3.30
N GLN A 200 -41.25 9.16 2.13
CA GLN A 200 -40.58 8.57 0.96
C GLN A 200 -39.32 9.34 0.57
N LYS A 201 -39.41 10.67 0.46
CA LYS A 201 -38.26 11.51 0.09
C LYS A 201 -37.09 11.38 1.07
N ARG A 202 -37.37 11.32 2.37
CA ARG A 202 -36.32 11.19 3.40
C ARG A 202 -35.72 9.78 3.38
N ALA A 203 -36.55 8.75 3.20
CA ALA A 203 -36.08 7.38 3.08
C ALA A 203 -35.17 7.20 1.85
N GLN A 204 -35.54 7.82 0.72
CA GLN A 204 -34.73 7.84 -0.50
C GLN A 204 -33.33 8.41 -0.25
N GLN A 205 -33.25 9.55 0.42
CA GLN A 205 -31.96 10.18 0.74
C GLN A 205 -31.08 9.30 1.62
N VAL A 206 -31.67 8.57 2.58
CA VAL A 206 -30.92 7.64 3.45
C VAL A 206 -30.39 6.45 2.65
N VAL A 207 -31.20 5.89 1.76
CA VAL A 207 -30.78 4.79 0.88
C VAL A 207 -29.65 5.24 -0.03
N GLU A 208 -29.78 6.39 -0.70
CA GLU A 208 -28.75 6.95 -1.56
C GLU A 208 -27.43 7.23 -0.82
N GLU A 209 -27.51 7.72 0.43
CA GLU A 209 -26.33 7.93 1.27
C GLU A 209 -25.65 6.60 1.64
N GLY A 210 -26.42 5.60 2.08
CA GLY A 210 -25.90 4.27 2.41
C GLY A 210 -25.22 3.62 1.20
N GLN A 211 -25.89 3.67 0.06
CA GLN A 211 -25.39 3.28 -1.25
C GLN A 211 -24.06 3.94 -1.63
N SER A 212 -23.93 5.25 -1.37
CA SER A 212 -22.71 6.02 -1.63
C SER A 212 -21.58 5.62 -0.69
N ILE A 213 -21.87 5.43 0.60
CA ILE A 213 -20.91 4.95 1.61
C ILE A 213 -20.36 3.57 1.22
N SER A 214 -21.23 2.61 0.88
CA SER A 214 -20.79 1.27 0.49
C SER A 214 -19.89 1.31 -0.76
N ASN A 215 -20.22 2.16 -1.75
CA ASN A 215 -19.38 2.34 -2.94
C ASN A 215 -18.00 2.91 -2.59
N ASN A 216 -17.94 3.90 -1.69
CA ASN A 216 -16.67 4.46 -1.22
C ASN A 216 -15.85 3.45 -0.40
N GLN A 217 -16.49 2.55 0.36
CA GLN A 217 -15.80 1.46 1.05
C GLN A 217 -15.21 0.42 0.08
N ILE A 218 -15.91 0.12 -1.02
CA ILE A 218 -15.37 -0.75 -2.09
C ILE A 218 -14.14 -0.11 -2.72
N ARG A 219 -14.19 1.19 -3.05
CA ARG A 219 -13.04 1.94 -3.58
C ARG A 219 -11.86 1.96 -2.61
N SER A 220 -12.11 2.31 -1.35
CA SER A 220 -11.07 2.30 -0.31
C SER A 220 -10.43 0.91 -0.12
N SER A 221 -11.22 -0.16 -0.29
CA SER A 221 -10.68 -1.53 -0.28
C SER A 221 -9.80 -1.81 -1.50
N MET A 222 -10.15 -1.27 -2.67
CA MET A 222 -9.30 -1.35 -3.87
C MET A 222 -7.99 -0.59 -3.68
N ASP A 223 -8.02 0.62 -3.10
CA ASP A 223 -6.81 1.41 -2.81
C ASP A 223 -5.89 0.69 -1.82
N ALA A 224 -6.49 0.07 -0.79
CA ALA A 224 -5.75 -0.75 0.17
C ALA A 224 -5.13 -1.99 -0.47
N ALA A 225 -5.80 -2.62 -1.45
CA ALA A 225 -5.28 -3.75 -2.20
C ALA A 225 -4.13 -3.31 -3.15
N ASP A 226 -4.27 -2.21 -3.87
CA ASP A 226 -3.21 -1.65 -4.72
C ASP A 226 -1.96 -1.30 -3.89
N THR A 227 -2.15 -0.62 -2.76
CA THR A 227 -1.06 -0.33 -1.81
C THR A 227 -0.38 -1.61 -1.33
N ALA A 228 -1.16 -2.66 -1.02
CA ALA A 228 -0.62 -3.96 -0.65
C ALA A 228 0.16 -4.63 -1.81
N ALA A 229 -0.31 -4.57 -3.05
CA ALA A 229 0.44 -5.05 -4.23
C ALA A 229 1.79 -4.38 -4.34
N ARG A 230 1.83 -3.04 -4.29
CA ARG A 230 3.05 -2.25 -4.40
C ARG A 230 4.03 -2.56 -3.27
N THR A 231 3.50 -2.81 -2.07
CA THR A 231 4.28 -3.22 -0.91
C THR A 231 4.87 -4.63 -1.10
N ILE A 232 4.11 -5.58 -1.65
CA ILE A 232 4.60 -6.92 -2.01
C ILE A 232 5.71 -6.81 -3.06
N ASN A 233 5.52 -5.99 -4.10
CA ASN A 233 6.54 -5.76 -5.13
C ASN A 233 7.83 -5.18 -4.52
N THR A 234 7.70 -4.19 -3.64
CA THR A 234 8.85 -3.62 -2.90
C THR A 234 9.55 -4.69 -2.06
N ALA A 235 8.80 -5.55 -1.38
CA ALA A 235 9.35 -6.65 -0.60
C ALA A 235 10.09 -7.68 -1.47
N ILE A 236 9.54 -8.04 -2.63
CA ILE A 236 10.19 -8.91 -3.62
C ILE A 236 11.51 -8.30 -4.06
N ARG A 237 11.53 -7.00 -4.39
CA ARG A 237 12.76 -6.29 -4.78
C ARG A 237 13.82 -6.33 -3.68
N ILE A 238 13.45 -6.07 -2.41
CA ILE A 238 14.35 -6.18 -1.26
C ILE A 238 14.96 -7.58 -1.16
N ARG A 239 14.13 -8.62 -1.29
CA ARG A 239 14.57 -10.01 -1.24
C ARG A 239 15.50 -10.35 -2.41
N ARG A 240 15.16 -9.97 -3.64
CA ARG A 240 16.02 -10.15 -4.83
C ARG A 240 17.39 -9.49 -4.62
N GLN A 241 17.41 -8.25 -4.13
CA GLN A 241 18.64 -7.51 -3.84
C GLN A 241 19.53 -8.24 -2.82
N ALA A 242 18.93 -8.75 -1.74
CA ALA A 242 19.63 -9.49 -0.70
C ALA A 242 20.39 -10.69 -1.28
N TRP A 243 19.73 -11.47 -2.14
CA TRP A 243 20.33 -12.62 -2.81
C TRP A 243 21.38 -12.21 -3.85
N LEU A 244 21.09 -11.21 -4.69
CA LEU A 244 22.00 -10.72 -5.73
C LEU A 244 23.30 -10.17 -5.16
N ARG A 245 23.26 -9.46 -4.03
CA ARG A 245 24.46 -8.94 -3.35
C ARG A 245 25.48 -10.03 -3.05
N THR A 246 25.01 -11.23 -2.72
CA THR A 246 25.86 -12.38 -2.40
C THR A 246 26.25 -13.23 -3.61
N SER A 247 25.56 -13.06 -4.74
CA SER A 247 25.75 -13.87 -5.96
C SER A 247 27.08 -13.64 -6.68
N GLY A 248 27.65 -12.44 -6.59
CA GLY A 248 28.86 -12.05 -7.32
C GLY A 248 28.63 -11.68 -8.79
N PHE A 249 27.38 -11.56 -9.24
CA PHE A 249 27.08 -11.00 -10.55
C PHE A 249 27.54 -9.54 -10.68
N LYS A 250 27.84 -9.13 -11.91
CA LYS A 250 28.17 -7.72 -12.21
C LYS A 250 26.95 -6.82 -11.98
N PRO A 251 27.14 -5.54 -11.62
CA PRO A 251 26.03 -4.61 -11.35
C PRO A 251 24.98 -4.54 -12.46
N GLU A 252 25.39 -4.62 -13.73
CA GLU A 252 24.48 -4.56 -14.88
C GLU A 252 23.53 -5.77 -14.92
N ILE A 253 24.06 -6.96 -14.60
CA ILE A 253 23.27 -8.20 -14.52
C ILE A 253 22.36 -8.14 -13.30
N GLN A 254 22.85 -7.66 -12.16
CA GLN A 254 22.01 -7.49 -10.97
C GLN A 254 20.82 -6.57 -11.26
N GLN A 255 21.06 -5.43 -11.93
CA GLN A 255 20.00 -4.48 -12.27
C GLN A 255 18.99 -5.08 -13.25
N ALA A 256 19.44 -5.81 -14.26
CA ALA A 256 18.56 -6.51 -15.19
C ALA A 256 17.66 -7.51 -14.45
N VAL A 257 18.22 -8.31 -13.55
CA VAL A 257 17.48 -9.31 -12.75
C VAL A 257 16.47 -8.66 -11.80
N LEU A 258 16.81 -7.52 -11.19
CA LEU A 258 15.87 -6.79 -10.33
C LEU A 258 14.65 -6.30 -11.10
N ASN A 259 14.85 -5.87 -12.35
CA ASN A 259 13.83 -5.29 -13.22
C ASN A 259 12.96 -6.32 -13.96
N MET A 260 13.27 -7.62 -13.84
CA MET A 260 12.45 -8.65 -14.47
C MET A 260 11.05 -8.70 -13.86
N PRO A 261 10.01 -9.01 -14.66
CA PRO A 261 8.66 -9.16 -14.14
C PRO A 261 8.60 -10.26 -13.06
N PHE A 262 7.67 -10.09 -12.14
CA PHE A 262 7.38 -11.11 -11.14
C PHE A 262 6.34 -12.08 -11.69
N ASN A 263 6.64 -13.38 -11.67
CA ASN A 263 5.82 -14.41 -12.29
C ASN A 263 4.92 -15.17 -11.28
N GLU A 264 4.75 -14.62 -10.07
CA GLU A 264 3.86 -15.11 -9.02
C GLU A 264 4.25 -16.45 -8.35
N GLN A 265 5.23 -17.18 -8.89
CA GLN A 265 5.59 -18.52 -8.41
C GLN A 265 6.90 -18.56 -7.61
N GLN A 266 7.91 -17.82 -8.05
CA GLN A 266 9.26 -17.89 -7.49
C GLN A 266 9.87 -16.50 -7.36
N LEU A 267 10.83 -16.33 -6.46
CA LEU A 267 11.44 -15.03 -6.23
C LEU A 267 12.09 -14.42 -7.50
N PHE A 268 12.74 -15.24 -8.32
CA PHE A 268 13.43 -14.81 -9.54
C PHE A 268 12.74 -15.23 -10.86
N GLY A 269 11.72 -16.08 -10.77
CA GLY A 269 11.06 -16.69 -11.94
C GLY A 269 11.84 -17.88 -12.53
N PRO A 270 11.20 -18.72 -13.37
CA PRO A 270 11.75 -19.98 -13.88
C PRO A 270 12.79 -19.79 -14.99
N GLU A 271 12.90 -18.58 -15.56
CA GLU A 271 13.90 -18.25 -16.59
C GLU A 271 15.29 -17.95 -15.97
N MET A 272 15.40 -18.01 -14.64
CA MET A 272 16.61 -17.75 -13.85
C MET A 272 16.89 -18.87 -12.87
#